data_AF-A0A0C2N3N4-F1
#
_entry.id   AF-A0A0C2N3N4-F1
#
_cell.length_a   1.000
_cell.length_b   1.000
_cell.length_c   1.000
_cell.angle_alpha   90.00
_cell.angle_beta   90.00
_cell.angle_gamma   90.00
#
_symmetry.space_group_name_H-M   'P 1'
#
loop_
_entity.id
_entity.type
_entity.pdbx_description
1 polymer ?
#
loop_
_entity_poly.entity_id
_entity_poly.type
_entity_poly.pdbx_seq_one_letter_code
_entity_poly.pdbx_strand_id
1 'polypeptide(L)'
;MKELQAFRGHKKEAYNVSWHTVTDNLLSSGGGEGCLMHWHLGDDKEIGSIESAHDGVVWEVAWHPEGHIVASVSNDHACKFWGRKDPQSIVVENRVESQKTQGVVLIIQKLYVKT
;
A
#
# COMPACT_ATOMS: atom_id res chain seq x y z
N MET A 1 -18.26 -22.83 10.98
CA MET A 1 -17.29 -21.73 10.76
C MET A 1 -17.84 -20.50 11.47
N LYS A 2 -17.03 -19.75 12.22
CA LYS A 2 -17.47 -18.58 12.99
C LYS A 2 -16.68 -17.35 12.53
N GLU A 3 -17.35 -16.22 12.39
CA GLU A 3 -16.70 -14.93 12.18
C GLU A 3 -15.81 -14.58 13.38
N LEU A 4 -14.56 -14.22 13.13
CA LEU A 4 -13.62 -13.81 14.18
C LEU A 4 -13.74 -12.32 14.49
N GLN A 5 -13.67 -11.49 13.45
CA GLN A 5 -13.69 -10.03 13.58
C GLN A 5 -14.15 -9.40 12.25
N ALA A 6 -14.87 -8.28 12.33
CA ALA A 6 -15.30 -7.51 11.17
C ALA A 6 -14.90 -6.03 11.32
N PHE A 7 -14.21 -5.53 10.30
CA PHE A 7 -13.80 -4.14 10.21
C PHE A 7 -14.73 -3.36 9.27
N ARG A 8 -15.16 -2.16 9.69
CA ARG A 8 -16.09 -1.31 8.95
C ARG A 8 -15.55 0.13 8.87
N GLY A 9 -14.66 0.39 7.92
CA GLY A 9 -14.17 1.75 7.63
C GLY A 9 -14.39 2.20 6.19
N HIS A 10 -14.39 1.29 5.22
CA HIS A 10 -14.57 1.66 3.80
C HIS A 10 -15.91 2.35 3.55
N LYS A 11 -15.87 3.44 2.76
CA LYS A 11 -17.06 4.22 2.39
C LYS A 11 -17.81 3.58 1.23
N LYS A 12 -17.12 2.78 0.42
CA LYS A 12 -17.67 2.00 -0.70
C LYS A 12 -17.26 0.52 -0.58
N GLU A 13 -17.46 -0.25 -1.63
CA GLU A 13 -17.11 -1.66 -1.70
C GLU A 13 -15.60 -1.88 -1.49
N ALA A 14 -15.25 -2.86 -0.67
CA ALA A 14 -13.88 -3.35 -0.56
C ALA A 14 -13.64 -4.40 -1.63
N TYR A 15 -12.65 -4.18 -2.50
CA TYR A 15 -12.37 -5.05 -3.64
C TYR A 15 -11.27 -6.07 -3.35
N ASN A 16 -10.32 -5.71 -2.48
CA ASN A 16 -9.13 -6.52 -2.26
C ASN A 16 -8.61 -6.39 -0.83
N VAL A 17 -7.88 -7.41 -0.38
CA VAL A 17 -7.19 -7.48 0.90
C VAL A 17 -5.86 -8.20 0.74
N SER A 18 -4.82 -7.70 1.41
CA SER A 18 -3.47 -8.24 1.36
C SER A 18 -2.87 -8.32 2.75
N TRP A 19 -2.37 -9.50 3.10
CA TRP A 19 -1.67 -9.75 4.35
C TRP A 19 -0.25 -9.21 4.28
N HIS A 20 0.21 -8.64 5.38
CA HIS A 20 1.63 -8.35 5.55
C HIS A 20 2.41 -9.66 5.65
N THR A 21 3.61 -9.69 5.08
CA THR A 21 4.42 -10.90 4.97
C THR A 21 5.34 -11.14 6.17
N VAL A 22 5.62 -10.11 6.98
CA VAL A 22 6.59 -10.15 8.10
C VAL A 22 5.92 -9.90 9.44
N THR A 23 4.97 -8.96 9.49
CA THR A 23 4.24 -8.58 10.70
C THR A 23 2.95 -9.37 10.76
N ASP A 24 2.84 -10.23 11.76
CA ASP A 24 1.61 -10.97 12.02
C ASP A 24 0.45 -10.00 12.22
N ASN A 25 -0.76 -10.46 11.83
CA ASN A 25 -2.01 -9.75 12.08
C ASN A 25 -2.19 -8.40 11.38
N LEU A 26 -1.22 -7.94 10.59
CA LEU A 26 -1.34 -6.72 9.79
C LEU A 26 -1.88 -7.05 8.39
N LEU A 27 -2.93 -6.34 7.99
CA LEU A 27 -3.52 -6.45 6.66
C LEU A 27 -3.86 -5.07 6.07
N SER A 28 -3.86 -4.99 4.75
CA SER A 28 -4.25 -3.81 4.00
C SER A 28 -5.41 -4.13 3.08
N SER A 29 -6.36 -3.21 2.94
CA SER A 29 -7.49 -3.35 2.02
C SER A 29 -7.62 -2.14 1.10
N GLY A 30 -8.12 -2.40 -0.12
CA GLY A 30 -8.40 -1.40 -1.14
C GLY A 30 -9.91 -1.19 -1.32
N GLY A 31 -10.33 0.08 -1.33
CA GLY A 31 -11.73 0.48 -1.49
C GLY A 31 -12.07 1.04 -2.88
N GLY A 32 -13.35 0.98 -3.25
CA GLY A 32 -13.91 1.56 -4.47
C GLY A 32 -13.88 3.09 -4.52
N GLU A 33 -13.69 3.72 -3.37
CA GLU A 33 -13.55 5.16 -3.20
C GLU A 33 -12.11 5.66 -3.45
N GLY A 34 -11.16 4.77 -3.75
CA GLY A 34 -9.75 5.14 -3.89
C GLY A 34 -8.99 5.19 -2.57
N CYS A 35 -9.59 4.69 -1.49
CA CYS A 35 -8.95 4.58 -0.17
C CYS A 35 -8.12 3.30 -0.06
N LEU A 36 -7.00 3.41 0.66
CA LEU A 36 -6.32 2.27 1.27
C LEU A 36 -6.54 2.29 2.78
N MET A 37 -6.84 1.15 3.39
CA MET A 37 -6.99 1.03 4.84
C MET A 37 -6.07 -0.07 5.37
N HIS A 38 -5.57 0.13 6.59
CA HIS A 38 -4.69 -0.81 7.28
C HIS A 38 -5.34 -1.26 8.59
N TRP A 39 -5.31 -2.57 8.83
CA TRP A 39 -5.98 -3.20 9.96
C TRP A 39 -5.02 -4.12 10.70
N HIS A 40 -5.21 -4.20 12.01
CA HIS A 40 -4.51 -5.12 12.87
C HIS A 40 -5.55 -6.06 13.51
N LEU A 41 -5.41 -7.37 13.32
CA LEU A 41 -6.28 -8.32 14.00
C LEU A 41 -6.11 -8.21 15.51
N GLY A 42 -7.23 -8.11 16.22
CA GLY A 42 -7.27 -7.91 17.67
C GLY A 42 -7.51 -6.46 18.11
N ASP A 43 -7.29 -5.48 17.23
CA ASP A 43 -7.66 -4.09 17.50
C ASP A 43 -9.08 -3.81 17.03
N ASP A 44 -9.86 -3.00 17.75
CA ASP A 44 -11.25 -2.70 17.36
C ASP A 44 -11.40 -1.68 16.22
N LYS A 45 -10.30 -1.03 15.81
CA LYS A 45 -10.29 0.06 14.82
C LYS A 45 -9.18 -0.11 13.79
N GLU A 46 -9.33 0.55 12.64
CA GLU A 46 -8.23 0.74 11.69
C GLU A 46 -7.02 1.39 12.36
N ILE A 47 -5.83 0.90 12.00
CA ILE A 47 -4.57 1.46 12.47
C ILE A 47 -4.27 2.76 11.72
N GLY A 48 -4.74 2.85 10.47
CA GLY A 48 -4.57 4.01 9.62
C GLY A 48 -5.21 3.80 8.26
N SER A 49 -5.49 4.92 7.60
CA SER A 49 -6.09 4.94 6.28
C SER A 49 -5.47 6.06 5.44
N ILE A 50 -5.50 5.86 4.13
CA ILE A 50 -5.07 6.83 3.11
C ILE A 50 -6.29 7.09 2.25
N GLU A 51 -7.04 8.15 2.57
CA GLU A 51 -8.35 8.40 1.95
C GLU A 51 -8.27 8.80 0.47
N SER A 52 -7.16 9.41 0.06
CA SER A 52 -6.94 9.85 -1.33
C SER A 52 -5.74 9.14 -1.93
N ALA A 53 -5.68 7.81 -1.76
CA ALA A 53 -4.62 7.02 -2.35
C ALA A 53 -4.72 7.04 -3.88
N HIS A 54 -5.92 6.89 -4.43
CA HIS A 54 -6.20 6.92 -5.86
C HIS A 54 -7.48 7.70 -6.17
N ASP A 55 -7.61 8.16 -7.42
CA ASP A 55 -8.82 8.88 -7.89
C ASP A 55 -9.92 7.92 -8.37
N GLY A 56 -9.68 6.62 -8.28
CA GLY A 56 -10.59 5.56 -8.69
C GLY A 56 -10.43 4.29 -7.87
N VAL A 57 -11.23 3.27 -8.24
CA VAL A 57 -11.27 1.97 -7.56
C VAL A 57 -9.88 1.34 -7.45
N VAL A 58 -9.48 0.99 -6.23
CA VAL A 58 -8.26 0.21 -5.99
C VAL A 58 -8.57 -1.26 -6.21
N TRP A 59 -8.04 -1.83 -7.29
CA TRP A 59 -8.31 -3.21 -7.67
C TRP A 59 -7.44 -4.21 -6.92
N GLU A 60 -6.22 -3.82 -6.61
CA GLU A 60 -5.25 -4.72 -5.99
C GLU A 60 -4.26 -3.97 -5.11
N VAL A 61 -3.87 -4.64 -4.03
CA VAL A 61 -2.91 -4.19 -3.04
C VAL A 61 -1.94 -5.34 -2.78
N ALA A 62 -0.64 -5.07 -2.79
CA ALA A 62 0.38 -6.07 -2.56
C ALA A 62 1.45 -5.55 -1.60
N TRP A 63 1.74 -6.33 -0.56
CA TRP A 63 2.89 -6.07 0.30
C TRP A 63 4.18 -6.57 -0.36
N HIS A 64 5.22 -5.75 -0.30
CA HIS A 64 6.57 -6.20 -0.61
C HIS A 64 7.00 -7.24 0.43
N PRO A 65 7.74 -8.31 0.04
CA PRO A 65 8.16 -9.38 0.96
C PRO A 65 8.94 -8.88 2.19
N GLU A 66 9.69 -7.77 2.05
CA GLU A 66 10.41 -7.12 3.15
C GLU A 66 9.52 -6.26 4.07
N GLY A 67 8.22 -6.13 3.77
CA GLY A 67 7.23 -5.54 4.67
C GLY A 67 7.24 -4.02 4.84
N HIS A 68 8.15 -3.28 4.20
CA HIS A 68 8.25 -1.82 4.33
C HIS A 68 7.53 -1.05 3.22
N ILE A 69 7.09 -1.73 2.15
CA ILE A 69 6.44 -1.12 0.99
C ILE A 69 5.13 -1.86 0.68
N VAL A 70 4.10 -1.08 0.34
CA VAL A 70 2.84 -1.53 -0.23
C VAL A 70 2.73 -0.96 -1.64
N ALA A 71 2.39 -1.79 -2.62
CA ALA A 71 2.01 -1.37 -3.95
C ALA A 71 0.49 -1.40 -4.09
N SER A 72 -0.08 -0.39 -4.76
CA SER A 72 -1.50 -0.33 -5.10
C SER A 72 -1.70 0.04 -6.56
N VAL A 73 -2.71 -0.57 -7.18
CA VAL A 73 -3.11 -0.30 -8.56
C VAL A 73 -4.59 0.06 -8.63
N SER A 74 -4.91 1.02 -9.50
CA SER A 74 -6.27 1.57 -9.59
C SER A 74 -6.71 1.81 -11.03
N ASN A 75 -8.01 2.04 -11.19
CA ASN A 75 -8.64 2.48 -12.43
C ASN A 75 -8.20 3.90 -12.89
N ASP A 76 -7.47 4.64 -12.05
CA ASP A 76 -6.88 5.95 -12.41
C ASP A 76 -5.64 5.83 -13.32
N HIS A 77 -5.35 4.62 -13.82
CA HIS A 77 -4.19 4.28 -14.63
C HIS A 77 -2.84 4.50 -13.91
N ALA A 78 -2.85 4.61 -12.57
CA ALA A 78 -1.65 4.72 -11.78
C ALA A 78 -1.37 3.45 -10.96
N CYS A 79 -0.09 3.13 -10.86
CA CYS A 79 0.45 2.27 -9.81
C CYS A 79 1.18 3.18 -8.82
N LYS A 80 0.81 3.11 -7.54
CA LYS A 80 1.41 3.92 -6.48
C LYS A 80 2.05 3.01 -5.44
N PHE A 81 3.17 3.48 -4.90
CA PHE A 81 3.90 2.79 -3.85
C PHE A 81 3.81 3.61 -2.57
N TRP A 82 3.60 2.91 -1.46
CA TRP A 82 3.44 3.47 -0.13
C TRP A 82 4.50 2.83 0.76
N GLY A 83 5.34 3.64 1.37
CA GLY A 83 6.30 3.19 2.36
C GLY A 83 6.14 4.02 3.63
N ARG A 84 6.51 3.45 4.77
CA ARG A 84 6.82 4.28 5.94
C ARG A 84 8.19 4.92 5.68
N LYS A 85 8.38 6.19 6.10
CA LYS A 85 9.75 6.71 6.23
C LYS A 85 10.47 5.77 7.19
N ASP A 86 11.54 5.14 6.73
CA ASP A 86 12.48 4.50 7.64
C ASP A 86 12.80 5.49 8.75
N PRO A 87 12.70 5.13 10.04
CA PRO A 87 13.22 5.97 11.10
C PRO A 87 14.73 6.28 10.90
N GLN A 88 15.41 5.50 10.05
CA GLN A 88 16.82 5.65 9.69
C GLN A 88 17.04 6.40 8.36
N SER A 89 16.01 6.74 7.59
CA SER A 89 16.19 7.58 6.40
C SER A 89 16.35 9.05 6.82
N ILE A 90 17.59 9.41 7.15
CA ILE A 90 18.05 10.80 7.09
C ILE A 90 17.73 11.32 5.69
N VAL A 91 16.87 12.33 5.64
CA VAL A 91 16.52 13.06 4.43
C VAL A 91 17.81 13.69 3.89
N VAL A 92 18.34 13.16 2.79
CA VAL A 92 19.24 13.93 1.94
C VAL A 92 18.37 14.73 0.98
N GLU A 93 17.88 15.86 1.48
CA GLU A 93 17.35 16.93 0.61
C GLU A 93 18.55 17.53 -0.12
N ASN A 94 18.79 17.08 -1.35
CA ASN A 94 19.53 17.88 -2.33
C ASN A 94 18.54 18.34 -3.39
N ARG A 95 18.05 19.56 -3.17
CA ARG A 95 17.41 20.41 -4.17
C ARG A 95 18.39 20.61 -5.33
N VAL A 96 18.01 20.16 -6.51
CA VAL A 96 18.38 20.87 -7.75
C VAL A 96 17.08 21.24 -8.43
N GLU A 97 16.76 22.53 -8.38
CA GLU A 97 15.58 23.07 -9.02
C GLU A 97 15.90 23.42 -10.48
N SER A 98 14.97 23.01 -11.37
CA SER A 98 14.81 23.41 -12.78
C SER A 98 15.84 22.78 -13.74
N GLN A 99 15.48 21.85 -14.63
CA GLN A 99 14.41 21.94 -15.62
C GLN A 99 13.89 20.54 -16.02
N LYS A 100 12.56 20.39 -16.07
CA LYS A 100 11.77 19.35 -16.77
C LYS A 100 12.48 18.02 -17.07
N THR A 101 12.39 17.07 -16.14
CA THR A 101 12.61 15.65 -16.46
C THR A 101 11.57 14.82 -15.73
N GLN A 102 10.64 14.27 -16.51
CA GLN A 102 9.86 13.10 -16.09
C GLN A 102 10.84 11.95 -15.86
N GLY A 103 10.84 11.38 -14.67
CA GLY A 103 11.56 10.15 -14.37
C GLY A 103 12.19 10.16 -12.99
N VAL A 104 11.79 9.18 -12.17
CA VAL A 104 12.77 8.49 -11.33
C VAL A 104 12.58 7.00 -11.57
N VAL A 105 13.52 6.46 -12.33
CA VAL A 105 13.88 5.05 -12.39
C VAL A 105 14.65 4.73 -11.11
N LEU A 106 14.30 3.64 -10.43
CA LEU A 106 15.23 2.88 -9.59
C LEU A 106 14.77 1.41 -9.49
N ILE A 107 15.41 0.60 -10.35
CA ILE A 107 16.01 -0.73 -10.13
C ILE A 107 15.49 -1.49 -8.90
N ILE A 108 14.86 -2.66 -9.10
CA ILE A 108 15.44 -3.98 -8.76
C ILE A 108 14.94 -5.05 -9.74
N GLN A 109 15.87 -5.60 -10.50
CA GLN A 109 15.75 -6.81 -11.29
C GLN A 109 15.97 -8.00 -10.35
N LYS A 110 15.03 -8.95 -10.26
CA LYS A 110 15.40 -10.38 -10.12
C LYS A 110 14.28 -11.30 -10.60
N LEU A 111 14.64 -12.04 -11.65
CA LEU A 111 13.93 -13.15 -12.25
C LEU A 111 13.52 -14.19 -11.19
N TYR A 112 12.30 -14.70 -11.32
CA TYR A 112 11.99 -16.08 -10.89
C TYR A 112 11.85 -16.93 -12.16
N VAL A 113 12.91 -17.67 -12.49
CA VAL A 113 12.82 -18.92 -13.23
C VAL A 113 13.12 -20.01 -12.21
N LYS A 114 12.11 -20.81 -11.84
CA LYS A 114 12.30 -22.08 -11.15
C LYS A 114 12.35 -23.18 -12.21
N THR A 115 13.51 -23.79 -12.38
CA THR A 115 13.63 -25.24 -12.64
C THR A 115 13.70 -25.95 -11.30
#